data_AF-A0A367AFY8-F1
#
_entry.id   AF-A0A367AFY8-F1
#
_cell.length_a   1.000
_cell.length_b   1.000
_cell.length_c   1.000
_cell.angle_alpha   90.00
_cell.angle_beta   90.00
_cell.angle_gamma   90.00
#
_symmetry.space_group_name_H-M   'P 1'
#
loop_
_entity.id
_entity.type
_entity.pdbx_description
1 polymer ?
#
loop_
_entity_poly.entity_id
_entity_poly.type
_entity_poly.pdbx_seq_one_letter_code
_entity_poly.pdbx_strand_id
1 'polypeptide(L)'
;MAGDRRPRPPEALMLLPIDTAPLRFLLTGEPTAVLDYETRLPRTDAAGRPLLRVPVVVTGTGEKRAPAVEVTVPGPLPEVELGSLVAFTGLALRTWSVPGTDGRERSGTSLRADAMDLV
;
A
#
# COMPACT_ATOMS: atom_id res chain seq x y z
N MET A 1 33.61 22.77 -6.55
CA MET A 1 32.32 22.97 -5.87
C MET A 1 31.39 23.78 -6.77
N ALA A 2 30.57 23.09 -7.56
CA ALA A 2 29.37 23.61 -8.19
C ALA A 2 28.53 22.37 -8.52
N GLY A 3 27.62 22.02 -7.59
CA GLY A 3 26.75 20.87 -7.76
C GLY A 3 25.89 21.05 -8.99
N ASP A 4 25.88 20.04 -9.84
CA ASP A 4 25.04 19.91 -11.02
C ASP A 4 23.56 20.15 -10.65
N ARG A 5 23.08 21.38 -10.87
CA ARG A 5 21.68 21.78 -10.69
C ARG A 5 20.91 21.52 -11.98
N ARG A 6 20.92 20.27 -12.43
CA ARG A 6 19.85 19.80 -13.32
C ARG A 6 18.52 20.02 -12.58
N PRO A 7 17.49 20.61 -13.23
CA PRO A 7 16.16 20.67 -12.65
C PRO A 7 15.75 19.25 -12.31
N ARG A 8 15.44 18.99 -11.03
CA ARG A 8 14.91 17.71 -10.58
C ARG A 8 13.61 17.49 -11.39
N PRO A 9 13.45 16.35 -12.09
CA PRO A 9 12.19 16.06 -12.76
C PRO A 9 11.06 16.21 -11.73
N PRO A 10 9.86 16.69 -12.12
CA PRO A 10 8.71 16.75 -11.21
C PRO A 10 8.62 15.38 -10.54
N GLU A 11 8.70 15.32 -9.20
CA GLU A 11 8.98 14.09 -8.44
C GLU A 11 8.20 12.93 -9.04
N ALA A 12 8.87 12.12 -9.86
CA ALA A 12 8.24 10.97 -10.46
C ALA A 12 7.91 10.06 -9.29
N LEU A 13 6.61 9.88 -9.01
CA LEU A 13 6.12 8.94 -8.01
C LEU A 13 6.85 7.62 -8.24
N MET A 14 7.74 7.28 -7.30
CA MET A 14 8.57 6.10 -7.41
C MET A 14 7.67 4.88 -7.24
N LEU A 15 7.81 3.92 -8.15
CA LEU A 15 7.20 2.60 -8.05
C LEU A 15 8.32 1.57 -7.93
N LEU A 16 8.35 0.82 -6.83
CA LEU A 16 9.26 -0.31 -6.65
C LEU A 16 8.45 -1.60 -6.56
N PRO A 17 8.47 -2.45 -7.61
CA PRO A 17 7.88 -3.79 -7.54
C PRO A 17 8.55 -4.62 -6.45
N ILE A 18 7.74 -5.39 -5.71
CA ILE A 18 8.20 -6.30 -4.65
C ILE A 18 8.04 -7.73 -5.16
N ASP A 19 9.14 -8.49 -5.12
CA ASP A 19 9.08 -9.93 -5.34
C ASP A 19 8.40 -10.61 -4.14
N THR A 20 7.22 -11.17 -4.38
CA THR A 20 6.42 -11.85 -3.35
C THR A 20 6.71 -13.35 -3.26
N ALA A 21 7.52 -13.93 -4.15
CA ALA A 21 7.83 -15.35 -4.14
C ALA A 21 8.34 -15.88 -2.77
N PRO A 22 9.29 -15.20 -2.09
CA PRO A 22 9.76 -15.65 -0.78
C PRO A 22 8.83 -15.26 0.37
N LEU A 23 7.82 -14.42 0.12
CA LEU A 23 7.01 -13.79 1.17
C LEU A 23 5.75 -14.59 1.46
N ARG A 24 5.28 -14.50 2.71
CA ARG A 24 3.94 -14.96 3.11
C ARG A 24 3.27 -13.87 3.93
N PHE A 25 1.98 -13.68 3.73
CA PHE A 25 1.19 -12.63 4.35
C PHE A 25 0.09 -13.26 5.20
N LEU A 26 0.08 -12.93 6.48
CA LEU A 26 -0.92 -13.39 7.43
C LEU A 26 -1.85 -12.22 7.78
N LEU A 27 -3.16 -12.37 7.60
CA LEU A 27 -4.13 -11.36 7.99
C LEU A 27 -4.13 -11.17 9.51
N THR A 28 -3.99 -9.92 9.96
CA THR A 28 -4.00 -9.55 11.39
C THR A 28 -5.20 -8.68 11.78
N GLY A 29 -6.14 -8.49 10.87
CA GLY A 29 -7.39 -7.78 11.10
C GLY A 29 -8.28 -7.83 9.86
N GLU A 30 -9.51 -7.36 10.00
CA GLU A 30 -10.44 -7.23 8.89
C GLU A 30 -9.95 -6.15 7.91
N PRO A 31 -10.02 -6.40 6.59
CA PRO A 31 -9.82 -5.34 5.61
C PRO A 31 -10.82 -4.20 5.82
N THR A 32 -10.37 -2.96 5.65
CA THR A 32 -11.22 -1.77 5.87
C THR A 32 -11.21 -0.86 4.65
N ALA A 33 -12.31 -0.16 4.40
CA ALA A 33 -12.36 0.81 3.29
C ALA A 33 -11.37 1.96 3.52
N VAL A 34 -10.61 2.30 2.48
CA VAL A 34 -9.82 3.53 2.47
C VAL A 34 -10.79 4.68 2.27
N LEU A 35 -10.93 5.54 3.27
CA LEU A 35 -11.85 6.67 3.19
C LEU A 35 -11.15 7.92 2.64
N ASP A 36 -11.91 8.72 1.91
CA ASP A 36 -11.55 10.09 1.61
C ASP A 36 -11.63 10.92 2.90
N TYR A 37 -10.61 11.75 3.14
CA TYR A 37 -10.48 12.44 4.42
C TYR A 37 -11.59 13.46 4.65
N GLU A 38 -11.98 14.19 3.60
CA GLU A 38 -12.94 15.28 3.68
C GLU A 38 -14.38 14.75 3.67
N THR A 39 -14.69 13.90 2.69
CA THR A 39 -16.06 13.42 2.45
C THR A 39 -16.44 12.21 3.29
N ARG A 40 -15.45 11.52 3.89
CA ARG A 40 -15.61 10.22 4.57
C ARG A 40 -16.19 9.11 3.68
N LEU A 41 -16.25 9.33 2.38
CA LEU A 41 -16.72 8.33 1.42
C LEU A 41 -15.59 7.34 1.07
N PRO A 42 -15.90 6.07 0.74
CA PRO A 42 -14.90 5.14 0.25
C PRO A 42 -14.20 5.66 -1.00
N ARG A 43 -12.87 5.65 -0.99
CA ARG A 43 -12.07 5.93 -2.18
C ARG A 43 -12.15 4.77 -3.16
N THR A 44 -12.13 5.11 -4.44
CA THR A 44 -12.12 4.13 -5.53
C THR A 44 -10.85 4.24 -6.36
N ASP A 45 -10.54 3.17 -7.11
CA ASP A 45 -9.57 3.23 -8.19
C ASP A 45 -10.17 3.86 -9.46
N ALA A 46 -9.36 3.95 -10.53
CA ALA A 46 -9.80 4.49 -11.82
C ALA A 46 -10.94 3.70 -12.48
N ALA A 47 -11.13 2.43 -12.09
CA ALA A 47 -12.23 1.58 -12.58
C ALA A 47 -13.47 1.65 -11.67
N GLY A 48 -13.46 2.50 -10.64
CA GLY A 48 -14.56 2.65 -9.69
C GLY A 48 -14.62 1.56 -8.60
N ARG A 49 -13.62 0.68 -8.49
CA ARG A 49 -13.58 -0.35 -7.44
C ARG A 49 -13.15 0.27 -6.11
N PRO A 50 -13.79 -0.06 -4.99
CA PRO A 50 -13.39 0.47 -3.69
C PRO A 50 -11.97 0.04 -3.34
N LEU A 51 -11.23 0.92 -2.68
CA LEU A 51 -9.91 0.64 -2.15
C LEU A 51 -10.02 0.14 -0.71
N LEU A 52 -9.31 -0.93 -0.43
CA LEU A 52 -9.26 -1.57 0.88
C LEU A 52 -7.86 -1.49 1.46
N ARG A 53 -7.77 -1.27 2.76
CA ARG A 53 -6.57 -1.42 3.59
C ARG A 53 -6.60 -2.79 4.24
N VAL A 54 -5.61 -3.60 3.93
CA VAL A 54 -5.48 -4.97 4.43
C VAL A 54 -4.32 -5.04 5.41
N PRO A 55 -4.58 -5.22 6.73
CA PRO A 55 -3.53 -5.35 7.73
C PRO A 55 -2.95 -6.77 7.71
N VAL A 56 -1.64 -6.88 7.53
CA VAL A 56 -0.93 -8.16 7.46
C VAL A 56 0.38 -8.13 8.22
N VAL A 57 0.80 -9.29 8.70
CA VAL A 57 2.19 -9.55 9.09
C VAL A 57 2.89 -10.29 7.96
N VAL A 58 4.09 -9.84 7.61
CA VAL A 58 4.88 -10.39 6.51
C VAL A 58 5.98 -11.29 7.07
N THR A 59 6.04 -12.53 6.61
CA THR A 59 7.15 -13.44 6.89
C THR A 59 7.93 -13.75 5.62
N GLY A 60 9.14 -14.33 5.75
CA GLY A 60 10.01 -14.60 4.61
C GLY A 60 10.85 -13.40 4.14
N THR A 61 10.84 -12.28 4.87
CA THR A 61 11.62 -11.08 4.57
C THR A 61 13.12 -11.21 4.89
N GLY A 62 13.54 -12.26 5.58
CA GLY A 62 14.90 -12.41 6.14
C GLY A 62 15.12 -11.65 7.47
N GLU A 63 14.13 -10.86 7.91
CA GLU A 63 14.20 -10.13 9.17
C GLU A 63 13.92 -11.02 10.38
N LYS A 64 14.56 -10.71 11.52
CA LYS A 64 14.35 -11.45 12.78
C LYS A 64 12.94 -11.29 13.35
N ARG A 65 12.27 -10.19 13.03
CA ARG A 65 10.90 -9.89 13.45
C ARG A 65 10.07 -9.63 12.21
N ALA A 66 8.96 -10.34 12.09
CA ALA A 66 8.02 -10.16 11.01
C ALA A 66 7.37 -8.76 11.11
N PRO A 67 7.52 -7.88 10.12
CA PRO A 67 6.90 -6.57 10.16
C PRO A 67 5.38 -6.67 9.99
N ALA A 68 4.65 -5.86 10.74
CA ALA A 68 3.24 -5.59 10.50
C ALA A 68 3.11 -4.39 9.54
N VAL A 69 2.33 -4.56 8.47
CA VAL A 69 2.14 -3.56 7.41
C VAL A 69 0.69 -3.53 6.96
N GLU A 70 0.32 -2.49 6.22
CA GLU A 70 -0.98 -2.39 5.56
C GLU A 70 -0.78 -2.33 4.04
N VAL A 71 -1.49 -3.19 3.31
CA VAL A 71 -1.47 -3.21 1.84
C VAL A 71 -2.77 -2.61 1.32
N THR A 72 -2.69 -1.68 0.38
CA THR A 72 -3.86 -1.15 -0.31
C THR A 72 -4.18 -2.00 -1.54
N VAL A 73 -5.41 -2.49 -1.68
CA VAL A 73 -5.86 -3.31 -2.82
C VAL A 73 -7.22 -2.82 -3.33
N PRO A 74 -7.47 -2.78 -4.65
CA PRO A 74 -8.79 -2.52 -5.19
C PRO A 74 -9.65 -3.79 -5.21
N GLY A 75 -10.93 -3.69 -4.88
CA GLY A 75 -11.86 -4.81 -4.97
C GLY A 75 -12.96 -4.76 -3.91
N PRO A 76 -13.98 -5.64 -4.02
CA PRO A 76 -14.98 -5.78 -2.99
C PRO A 76 -14.34 -6.23 -1.67
N LEU A 77 -14.98 -5.90 -0.54
CA LEU A 77 -14.54 -6.40 0.76
C LEU A 77 -14.65 -7.93 0.76
N PRO A 78 -13.54 -8.66 0.92
CA PRO A 78 -13.57 -10.11 0.91
C PRO A 78 -14.05 -10.62 2.27
N GLU A 79 -14.79 -11.73 2.26
CA GLU A 79 -15.10 -12.47 3.48
C GLU A 79 -13.87 -13.28 3.88
N VAL A 80 -13.17 -12.84 4.93
CA VAL A 80 -11.89 -13.42 5.36
C VAL A 80 -11.87 -13.60 6.87
N GLU A 81 -11.27 -14.70 7.33
CA GLU A 81 -11.06 -14.95 8.75
C GLU A 81 -9.69 -14.41 9.19
N LEU A 82 -9.62 -13.86 10.40
CA LEU A 82 -8.36 -13.45 11.02
C LEU A 82 -7.38 -14.64 11.05
N GLY A 83 -6.11 -14.39 10.72
CA GLY A 83 -5.11 -15.45 10.64
C GLY A 83 -5.14 -16.25 9.34
N SER A 84 -6.01 -15.93 8.38
CA SER A 84 -5.92 -16.51 7.04
C SER A 84 -4.66 -16.05 6.32
N LEU A 85 -4.10 -16.93 5.49
CA LEU A 85 -3.02 -16.59 4.57
C LEU A 85 -3.60 -15.93 3.31
N VAL A 86 -2.94 -14.88 2.85
CA VAL A 86 -3.29 -14.18 1.62
C VAL A 86 -2.09 -14.05 0.69
N ALA A 87 -2.36 -13.98 -0.60
CA ALA A 87 -1.40 -13.67 -1.63
C ALA A 87 -1.75 -12.31 -2.27
N PHE A 88 -0.73 -11.53 -2.60
CA PHE A 88 -0.88 -10.26 -3.32
C PHE A 88 -0.29 -10.37 -4.71
N THR A 89 -1.07 -9.96 -5.71
CA THR A 89 -0.61 -9.84 -7.10
C THR A 89 -0.22 -8.39 -7.38
N GLY A 90 0.92 -8.19 -8.05
CA GLY A 90 1.39 -6.84 -8.41
C GLY A 90 1.79 -5.97 -7.22
N LEU A 91 2.25 -6.58 -6.12
CA LEU A 91 2.66 -5.83 -4.93
C LEU A 91 3.83 -4.89 -5.26
N ALA A 92 3.66 -3.62 -4.93
CA ALA A 92 4.66 -2.59 -5.13
C ALA A 92 4.64 -1.55 -4.01
N LEU A 93 5.80 -1.01 -3.70
CA LEU A 93 5.94 0.21 -2.91
C LEU A 93 5.74 1.42 -3.83
N ARG A 94 4.94 2.39 -3.39
CA ARG A 94 4.73 3.67 -4.06
C ARG A 94 5.07 4.82 -3.13
N THR A 95 5.81 5.82 -3.61
CA THR A 95 5.88 7.11 -2.91
C THR A 95 4.61 7.91 -3.15
N TRP A 96 4.29 8.82 -2.24
CA TRP A 96 3.23 9.80 -2.39
C TRP A 96 3.65 11.12 -1.79
N SER A 97 3.06 12.20 -2.29
CA SER A 97 3.18 13.53 -1.71
C SER A 97 1.83 14.24 -1.78
N VAL A 98 1.43 14.90 -0.68
CA VAL A 98 0.20 15.69 -0.59
C VAL A 98 0.45 16.98 0.20
N PRO A 99 -0.26 18.09 -0.11
CA PRO A 99 -0.24 19.27 0.73
C PRO A 99 -0.75 18.96 2.15
N GLY A 100 -0.01 19.36 3.17
CA GLY A 100 -0.42 19.29 4.56
C GLY A 100 -1.33 20.45 4.95
N THR A 101 -2.13 20.25 5.99
CA THR A 101 -3.06 21.26 6.53
C THR A 101 -2.35 22.48 7.15
N ASP A 102 -1.06 22.36 7.46
CA ASP A 102 -0.19 23.44 7.97
C ASP A 102 0.58 24.16 6.85
N GLY A 103 0.25 23.90 5.58
CA GLY A 103 0.91 24.47 4.42
C GLY A 103 2.26 23.81 4.09
N ARG A 104 2.68 22.76 4.81
CA ARG A 104 3.88 21.98 4.49
C ARG A 104 3.52 20.74 3.68
N GLU A 105 4.37 20.39 2.73
CA GLU A 105 4.22 19.15 1.97
C GLU A 105 4.45 17.94 2.89
N ARG A 106 3.56 16.94 2.78
CA ARG A 106 3.70 15.64 3.44
C ARG A 106 3.99 14.60 2.39
N SER A 107 5.04 13.82 2.59
CA SER A 107 5.39 12.71 1.73
C SER A 107 5.56 11.43 2.52
N GLY A 108 5.45 10.30 1.83
CA GLY A 108 5.61 9.00 2.43
C GLY A 108 5.63 7.87 1.40
N THR A 109 5.57 6.65 1.91
CA THR A 109 5.48 5.44 1.09
C THR A 109 4.23 4.65 1.46
N SER A 110 3.78 3.80 0.55
CA SER A 110 2.64 2.90 0.77
C SER A 110 2.85 1.62 -0.02
N LEU A 111 2.38 0.50 0.52
CA LEU A 111 2.29 -0.76 -0.20
C LEU A 111 0.95 -0.83 -0.92
N ARG A 112 0.99 -1.19 -2.21
CA ARG A 112 -0.20 -1.36 -3.04
C ARG A 112 -0.08 -2.62 -3.87
N ALA A 113 -1.19 -3.34 -4.00
CA ALA A 113 -1.32 -4.51 -4.86
C ALA A 113 -2.45 -4.30 -5.87
N ASP A 114 -2.42 -5.06 -6.95
CA ASP A 114 -3.45 -5.04 -7.99
C ASP A 114 -4.62 -5.97 -7.64
N ALA A 115 -4.35 -7.05 -6.89
CA ALA A 115 -5.33 -7.99 -6.37
C ALA A 115 -4.83 -8.68 -5.08
N MET A 116 -5.78 -9.29 -4.36
CA MET A 116 -5.52 -10.13 -3.19
C MET A 116 -6.41 -11.37 -3.26
N ASP A 117 -5.84 -12.53 -2.99
CA ASP A 117 -6.52 -13.82 -2.97
C ASP A 117 -6.21 -14.57 -1.67
N LEU A 118 -7.15 -15.39 -1.20
CA LEU A 118 -6.90 -16.35 -0.12
C LEU A 118 -6.02 -17.50 -0.64
N VAL A 119 -5.14 -18.02 0.22
CA VAL A 119 -4.21 -19.13 -0.09
C VAL A 119 -4.72 -20.44 0.48
#